data_AF-A0A2E0D212-F1
#
_entry.id   AF-A0A2E0D212-F1
#
_cell.length_a   1.000
_cell.length_b   1.000
_cell.length_c   1.000
_cell.angle_alpha   90.00
_cell.angle_beta   90.00
_cell.angle_gamma   90.00
#
_symmetry.space_group_name_H-M   'P 1'
#
loop_
_entity.id
_entity.type
_entity.pdbx_description
1 polymer ?
#
loop_
_entity_poly.entity_id
_entity_poly.type
_entity_poly.pdbx_seq_one_letter_code
_entity_poly.pdbx_strand_id
1 'polypeptide(L)'
;MKAAVLFETKGKLSVENVDLAEPRKDEVMVKISASGLCHTDWETMHGFQPVNLPAIIGHEGAGIVEAIGEGVENVKVGDHVICSWNPNCGICFYCDNNQPILCEVQKKITQKESFLMVQLVHL
;
A
#
# COMPACT_ATOMS: atom_id res chain seq x y z
N MET A 1 2.65 -15.07 -7.81
CA MET A 1 2.62 -15.23 -6.33
C MET A 1 1.18 -15.46 -5.84
N LYS A 2 0.94 -15.75 -4.55
CA LYS A 2 -0.42 -15.85 -4.00
C LYS A 2 -0.86 -14.55 -3.33
N ALA A 3 -2.14 -14.19 -3.44
CA ALA A 3 -2.74 -13.05 -2.75
C ALA A 3 -4.20 -13.35 -2.34
N ALA A 4 -4.69 -12.64 -1.32
CA ALA A 4 -6.09 -12.67 -0.93
C ALA A 4 -6.86 -11.58 -1.69
N VAL A 5 -7.75 -11.99 -2.59
CA VAL A 5 -8.49 -11.12 -3.52
C VAL A 5 -9.95 -11.00 -3.09
N LEU A 6 -10.43 -9.77 -3.00
CA LEU A 6 -11.83 -9.39 -2.82
C LEU A 6 -12.45 -9.15 -4.19
N PHE A 7 -13.30 -10.08 -4.65
CA PHE A 7 -14.05 -9.93 -5.91
C PHE A 7 -15.36 -9.16 -5.73
N GLU A 8 -15.98 -9.29 -4.56
CA GLU A 8 -17.25 -8.67 -4.19
C GLU A 8 -17.27 -8.37 -2.69
N THR A 9 -17.98 -7.31 -2.29
CA THR A 9 -18.10 -6.87 -0.89
C THR A 9 -19.11 -7.71 -0.10
N LYS A 10 -18.93 -9.04 -0.10
CA LYS A 10 -19.76 -10.01 0.65
C LYS A 10 -19.03 -10.65 1.84
N GLY A 11 -17.98 -9.99 2.34
CA GLY A 11 -17.24 -10.45 3.51
C GLY A 11 -16.30 -11.63 3.27
N LYS A 12 -15.96 -11.96 2.01
CA LYS A 12 -15.13 -13.13 1.66
C LYS A 12 -13.98 -12.77 0.73
N LEU A 13 -12.80 -13.30 1.05
CA LEU A 13 -11.60 -13.24 0.22
C LEU A 13 -11.34 -14.61 -0.41
N SER A 14 -10.82 -14.61 -1.63
CA SER A 14 -10.30 -15.82 -2.29
C SER A 14 -8.78 -15.78 -2.37
N VAL A 15 -8.11 -16.91 -2.15
CA VAL A 15 -6.64 -16.98 -2.31
C VAL A 15 -6.34 -17.39 -3.75
N GLU A 16 -5.87 -16.43 -4.53
CA GLU A 16 -5.62 -16.58 -5.96
C GLU A 16 -4.13 -16.52 -6.27
N ASN A 17 -3.76 -17.08 -7.43
CA ASN A 17 -2.46 -16.79 -8.04
C ASN A 17 -2.56 -15.48 -8.81
N VAL A 18 -1.61 -14.58 -8.59
CA VAL A 18 -1.51 -13.28 -9.25
C VAL A 18 -0.09 -13.05 -9.76
N ASP A 19 0.00 -12.30 -10.85
CA ASP A 19 1.28 -11.82 -11.38
C ASP A 19 1.47 -10.37 -10.96
N LEU A 20 2.71 -10.03 -10.61
CA LEU A 20 3.10 -8.68 -10.23
C LEU A 20 4.08 -8.16 -11.28
N ALA A 21 3.86 -6.94 -11.76
CA ALA A 21 4.80 -6.28 -12.65
C ALA A 21 6.04 -5.81 -11.86
N GLU A 22 7.15 -5.61 -12.56
CA GLU A 22 8.34 -4.96 -11.99
C GLU A 22 8.02 -3.53 -11.52
N PRO A 23 8.69 -3.03 -10.47
CA PRO A 23 8.42 -1.68 -9.96
C PRO A 23 8.79 -0.63 -11.01
N ARG A 24 7.89 0.33 -11.23
CA ARG A 24 8.10 1.48 -12.11
C ARG A 24 8.91 2.56 -11.40
N LYS A 25 9.16 3.67 -12.08
CA LYS A 25 9.75 4.87 -11.47
C LYS A 25 8.99 5.25 -10.18
N ASP A 26 9.75 5.55 -9.13
CA ASP A 26 9.26 5.93 -7.81
C ASP A 26 8.41 4.82 -7.14
N GLU A 27 8.61 3.54 -7.46
CA GLU A 27 7.92 2.42 -6.81
C GLU A 27 8.90 1.48 -6.09
N VAL A 28 8.41 0.83 -5.04
CA VAL A 28 9.17 -0.17 -4.27
C VAL A 28 8.39 -1.48 -4.25
N MET A 29 9.06 -2.58 -4.58
CA MET A 29 8.51 -3.92 -4.39
C MET A 29 8.95 -4.46 -3.04
N VAL A 30 7.98 -4.84 -2.20
CA VAL A 30 8.25 -5.39 -0.87
C VAL A 30 7.73 -6.82 -0.81
N LYS A 31 8.63 -7.73 -0.42
CA LYS A 31 8.26 -9.07 -0.02
C LYS A 31 7.65 -9.03 1.37
N ILE A 32 6.33 -9.09 1.44
CA ILE A 32 5.57 -9.06 2.69
C ILE A 32 5.89 -10.31 3.53
N SER A 33 6.35 -10.10 4.75
CA SER A 33 6.61 -11.15 5.75
C SER A 33 5.37 -11.41 6.62
N ALA A 34 4.66 -10.35 7.00
CA ALA A 34 3.43 -10.41 7.77
C ALA A 34 2.54 -9.20 7.46
N SER A 35 1.23 -9.35 7.66
CA SER A 35 0.28 -8.24 7.67
C SER A 35 -0.72 -8.42 8.80
N GLY A 36 -1.04 -7.32 9.49
CA GLY A 36 -2.18 -7.26 10.40
C GLY A 36 -3.51 -7.37 9.65
N LEU A 37 -4.55 -7.80 10.38
CA LEU A 37 -5.94 -7.72 9.96
C LEU A 37 -6.64 -6.69 10.85
N CYS A 38 -7.07 -5.60 10.24
CA CYS A 38 -7.68 -4.48 10.92
C CYS A 38 -9.21 -4.50 10.75
N HIS A 39 -9.91 -3.78 11.62
CA HIS A 39 -11.35 -3.59 11.46
C HIS A 39 -11.71 -2.89 10.15
N THR A 40 -10.87 -1.97 9.67
CA THR A 40 -11.06 -1.29 8.38
C THR A 40 -11.00 -2.26 7.19
N ASP A 41 -10.20 -3.33 7.27
CA ASP A 41 -10.19 -4.37 6.23
C ASP A 41 -11.54 -5.12 6.24
N TRP A 42 -12.05 -5.45 7.43
CA TRP A 42 -13.38 -6.04 7.58
C TRP A 42 -14.48 -5.13 7.05
N GLU A 43 -14.43 -3.83 7.34
CA GLU A 43 -15.38 -2.83 6.82
C GLU A 43 -15.33 -2.77 5.28
N THR A 44 -14.13 -2.80 4.71
CA THR A 44 -13.92 -2.83 3.25
C THR A 44 -14.52 -4.09 2.64
N MET A 45 -14.29 -5.26 3.26
CA MET A 45 -14.85 -6.54 2.80
C MET A 45 -16.38 -6.56 2.80
N HIS A 46 -17.03 -5.74 3.62
CA HIS A 46 -18.50 -5.64 3.73
C HIS A 46 -19.07 -4.39 3.03
N GLY A 47 -18.23 -3.62 2.33
CA GLY A 47 -18.67 -2.47 1.53
C GLY A 47 -18.98 -1.21 2.35
N PHE A 48 -18.56 -1.14 3.60
CA PHE A 48 -18.65 0.09 4.40
C PHE A 48 -17.58 1.12 4.01
N GLN A 49 -16.41 0.64 3.57
CA GLN A 49 -15.39 1.49 2.94
C GLN A 49 -15.41 1.30 1.42
N PRO A 50 -15.35 2.38 0.63
CA PRO A 50 -15.36 2.29 -0.83
C PRO A 50 -14.02 1.72 -1.34
N VAL A 51 -14.11 0.72 -2.20
CA VAL A 51 -12.97 0.09 -2.87
C VAL A 51 -13.32 -0.26 -4.31
N ASN A 52 -12.37 -0.14 -5.23
CA ASN A 52 -12.53 -0.63 -6.60
C ASN A 52 -12.27 -2.13 -6.65
N LEU A 53 -13.23 -2.89 -7.17
CA LEU A 53 -13.16 -4.34 -7.26
C LEU A 53 -12.74 -4.79 -8.67
N PRO A 54 -12.01 -5.92 -8.81
CA PRO A 54 -11.45 -6.74 -7.72
C PRO A 54 -10.29 -6.03 -7.01
N ALA A 55 -10.10 -6.30 -5.72
CA ALA A 55 -9.08 -5.65 -4.89
C ALA A 55 -8.23 -6.65 -4.10
N ILE A 56 -6.95 -6.34 -3.92
CA ILE A 56 -6.14 -6.92 -2.84
C ILE A 56 -6.10 -5.85 -1.75
N ILE A 57 -6.68 -6.17 -0.59
CA ILE A 57 -6.77 -5.26 0.57
C ILE A 57 -5.66 -5.55 1.58
N GLY A 58 -5.66 -4.85 2.71
CA GLY A 58 -4.66 -4.95 3.77
C GLY A 58 -3.70 -3.77 3.75
N HIS A 59 -3.54 -3.14 4.91
CA HIS A 59 -2.80 -1.87 5.03
C HIS A 59 -1.84 -1.85 6.23
N GLU A 60 -1.64 -3.00 6.88
CA GLU A 60 -0.78 -3.17 8.07
C GLU A 60 0.36 -4.16 7.78
N GLY A 61 1.01 -4.01 6.62
CA GLY A 61 2.07 -4.91 6.15
C GLY A 61 3.46 -4.56 6.68
N ALA A 62 4.30 -5.57 6.88
CA ALA A 62 5.73 -5.44 7.13
C ALA A 62 6.52 -6.49 6.34
N GLY A 63 7.68 -6.11 5.84
CA GLY A 63 8.44 -6.97 4.92
C GLY A 63 9.84 -6.48 4.64
N ILE A 64 10.42 -7.03 3.58
CA ILE A 64 11.77 -6.71 3.11
C ILE A 64 11.68 -6.17 1.68
N VAL A 65 12.41 -5.09 1.39
CA VAL A 65 12.51 -4.55 0.03
C VAL A 65 13.15 -5.58 -0.90
N GLU A 66 12.42 -6.01 -1.91
CA GLU A 66 12.82 -7.02 -2.89
C GLU A 66 13.38 -6.38 -4.17
N ALA A 67 12.76 -5.28 -4.63
CA ALA A 67 13.21 -4.50 -5.77
C ALA A 67 12.83 -3.02 -5.62
N ILE A 68 13.55 -2.13 -6.31
CA ILE A 68 13.28 -0.70 -6.36
C ILE A 68 13.21 -0.23 -7.81
N GLY A 69 12.33 0.72 -8.08
CA GLY A 69 12.26 1.42 -9.35
C GLY A 69 13.26 2.56 -9.47
N GLU A 70 13.33 3.15 -10.66
CA GLU A 70 14.12 4.36 -10.92
C GLU A 70 13.67 5.50 -9.99
N GLY A 71 14.62 6.29 -9.45
CA GLY A 71 14.31 7.47 -8.62
C GLY A 71 14.07 7.18 -7.14
N VAL A 72 14.01 5.92 -6.71
CA VAL A 72 13.94 5.57 -5.29
C VAL A 72 15.30 5.80 -4.62
N GLU A 73 15.37 6.74 -3.67
CA GLU A 73 16.60 7.08 -2.95
C GLU A 73 16.56 6.74 -1.45
N ASN A 74 15.36 6.53 -0.90
CA ASN A 74 15.14 6.48 0.55
C ASN A 74 15.24 5.09 1.19
N VAL A 75 15.22 4.04 0.37
CA VAL A 75 15.35 2.63 0.78
C VAL A 75 16.18 1.87 -0.24
N LYS A 76 16.75 0.74 0.16
CA LYS A 76 17.47 -0.17 -0.74
C LYS A 76 16.99 -1.61 -0.58
N VAL A 77 17.28 -2.44 -1.58
CA VAL A 77 17.02 -3.89 -1.54
C VAL A 77 17.65 -4.50 -0.29
N GLY A 78 16.86 -5.28 0.45
CA GLY A 78 17.23 -5.90 1.72
C GLY A 78 16.82 -5.12 2.97
N ASP A 79 16.38 -3.87 2.84
CA ASP A 79 15.89 -3.11 4.00
C ASP A 79 14.58 -3.68 4.54
N HIS A 80 14.43 -3.67 5.86
CA HIS A 80 13.18 -4.00 6.53
C HIS A 80 12.28 -2.76 6.55
N VAL A 81 11.04 -2.91 6.10
CA VAL A 81 10.08 -1.80 5.97
C VAL A 81 8.71 -2.15 6.54
N ILE A 82 8.01 -1.12 6.98
CA ILE A 82 6.58 -1.17 7.31
C ILE A 82 5.81 -0.38 6.25
N CYS A 83 4.65 -0.88 5.84
CA CYS A 83 3.77 -0.21 4.92
C CYS A 83 2.91 0.80 5.69
N SER A 84 3.01 2.09 5.34
CA SER A 84 2.11 3.13 5.85
C SER A 84 1.07 3.46 4.79
N TRP A 85 -0.21 3.36 5.15
CA TRP A 85 -1.32 3.79 4.29
C TRP A 85 -1.45 5.32 4.20
N ASN A 86 -0.88 6.03 5.17
CA ASN A 86 -0.84 7.48 5.18
C ASN A 86 0.46 7.96 4.55
N PRO A 87 0.38 8.82 3.51
CA PRO A 87 1.56 9.38 2.89
C PRO A 87 2.25 10.36 3.85
N ASN A 88 3.56 10.45 3.70
CA ASN A 88 4.38 11.53 4.21
C ASN A 88 5.14 12.06 3.01
N CYS A 89 4.98 13.32 2.62
CA CYS A 89 5.70 13.85 1.46
C CYS A 89 6.96 14.64 1.85
N GLY A 90 7.18 14.89 3.14
CA GLY A 90 8.30 15.69 3.64
C GLY A 90 8.23 17.19 3.33
N ILE A 91 7.42 17.63 2.36
CA ILE A 91 7.52 18.99 1.78
C ILE A 91 6.25 19.85 1.88
N CYS A 92 5.08 19.28 2.20
CA CYS A 92 3.86 20.10 2.36
C CYS A 92 3.83 20.80 3.72
N PHE A 93 2.96 21.80 3.86
CA PHE A 93 2.80 22.56 5.12
C PHE A 93 2.69 21.66 6.35
N TYR A 94 1.87 20.61 6.28
CA TYR A 94 1.68 19.70 7.41
C TYR A 94 2.90 18.80 7.69
N CYS A 95 3.58 18.31 6.65
CA CYS A 95 4.79 17.49 6.83
C CYS A 95 5.93 18.31 7.45
N ASP A 96 6.15 19.54 6.98
CA ASP A 96 7.16 20.47 7.51
C ASP A 96 6.88 20.86 8.98
N ASN A 97 5.61 20.79 9.40
CA ASN A 97 5.17 21.03 10.77
C ASN A 97 5.05 19.75 11.63
N ASN A 98 5.69 18.64 11.25
CA ASN A 98 5.65 17.35 11.96
C ASN A 98 4.22 16.79 12.15
N GLN A 99 3.33 17.07 11.21
CA GLN A 99 1.95 16.57 11.17
C GLN A 99 1.70 15.72 9.91
N PRO A 100 2.48 14.65 9.66
CA PRO A 100 2.35 13.85 8.43
C PRO A 100 0.98 13.17 8.29
N ILE A 101 0.24 13.00 9.38
CA ILE A 101 -1.15 12.50 9.36
C ILE A 101 -2.11 13.40 8.56
N LEU A 102 -1.75 14.66 8.34
CA LEU A 102 -2.51 15.64 7.56
C LEU A 102 -1.88 15.91 6.18
N CYS A 103 -0.99 15.02 5.70
CA CYS A 103 -0.27 15.22 4.43
C CYS A 103 -1.22 15.50 3.25
N GLU A 104 -0.93 16.55 2.49
CA GLU A 104 -1.80 17.00 1.39
C GLU A 104 -1.82 16.04 0.19
N VAL A 105 -0.79 15.19 0.06
CA VAL A 105 -0.70 14.19 -1.02
C VAL A 105 -1.77 13.10 -0.88
N GLN A 106 -2.32 12.90 0.33
CA GLN A 106 -3.41 11.95 0.58
C GLN A 106 -4.60 12.16 -0.37
N LYS A 107 -4.89 13.40 -0.77
CA LYS A 107 -6.02 13.74 -1.65
C LYS A 107 -5.78 13.42 -3.13
N LYS A 108 -4.52 13.22 -3.57
CA LYS A 108 -4.18 13.02 -4.99
C LYS A 108 -4.14 11.55 -5.41
N ILE A 109 -4.09 10.62 -4.45
CA ILE A 109 -4.12 9.18 -4.72
C ILE A 109 -5.57 8.76 -4.98
N THR A 110 -6.09 9.13 -6.15
CA THR A 110 -7.39 8.66 -6.62
C THR A 110 -7.36 7.14 -6.74
N GLN A 111 -8.42 6.47 -6.28
CA GLN A 111 -8.58 5.01 -6.18
C GLN A 111 -8.37 4.19 -7.48
N LYS A 112 -7.90 4.79 -8.59
CA LYS A 112 -7.72 4.13 -9.89
C LYS A 112 -6.62 3.06 -9.93
N GLU A 113 -5.70 3.04 -8.96
CA GLU A 113 -4.60 2.06 -8.95
C GLU A 113 -4.64 1.21 -7.67
N SER A 114 -5.66 0.36 -7.57
CA SER A 114 -5.76 -0.68 -6.54
C SER A 114 -4.91 -1.90 -6.93
N PHE A 115 -3.59 -1.73 -6.96
CA PHE A 115 -2.68 -2.86 -6.88
C PHE A 115 -1.79 -2.64 -5.67
N LEU A 116 -1.46 -3.74 -5.01
CA LEU A 116 -0.57 -3.82 -3.85
C LEU A 116 0.83 -3.32 -4.27
N MET A 117 0.97 -2.01 -4.42
CA MET A 117 2.22 -1.31 -4.69
C MET A 117 2.45 -0.41 -3.50
N VAL A 118 3.52 -0.74 -2.79
CA VAL A 118 3.99 -0.09 -1.58
C VAL A 118 4.00 1.39 -1.87
N GLN A 119 3.13 2.13 -1.19
CA GLN A 119 3.20 3.58 -1.17
C GLN A 119 4.59 3.95 -0.67
N LEU A 120 5.41 4.36 -1.63
CA LEU A 120 6.44 5.37 -1.53
C LEU A 120 6.72 5.83 -0.10
N VAL A 121 7.82 5.31 0.44
CA VAL A 121 8.55 5.97 1.52
C VAL A 121 9.16 7.25 0.93
N HIS A 122 8.35 8.30 0.75
CA HIS A 122 8.89 9.65 0.70
C HIS A 122 9.15 10.06 2.15
N LEU A 123 10.40 9.90 2.59
CA LEU A 123 10.98 10.80 3.57
C LEU A 123 11.78 11.85 2.81
#